data_AF-A0A8H8VHL0-F1
#
_entry.id   AF-A0A8H8VHL0-F1
#
_cell.length_a   1.000
_cell.length_b   1.000
_cell.length_c   1.000
_cell.angle_alpha   90.00
_cell.angle_beta   90.00
_cell.angle_gamma   90.00
#
_symmetry.space_group_name_H-M   'P 1'
#
loop_
_entity.id
_entity.type
_entity.pdbx_description
1 polymer ?
#
loop_
_entity_poly.entity_id
_entity_poly.type
_entity_poly.pdbx_seq_one_letter_code
_entity_poly.pdbx_strand_id
1 'polypeptide(L)'
;MQVKRFVLIAAALLPAAFAQTSSDCNPLKGCFKDDPALGTTYSWDYTKNHGEAPRFDIVSSASRISYQDDGMHMSVTMKGDSPTLQSQFYIFWGRAEIVMKAGPGAGIVSSLVFQSDVLDEIDVEFIGNQPGNVQTNIFSKGNQDVHIYGANTAVADTVGVFHKYTVDWTPQQITWSIDGNVVRVLSRAELGEVVYPQTPMQIKFGPWAAGDPSNAPGTIEWAGGPIDYSLAPFDMVVASLSITDYSTGATKYRYKDTSGSAASIEVTGGGIVNPPPQQETTSITTSSKPPPPKPTTTSSEEEETTTSVEETSTSYRPTKSTFSVETTRASTSSEPTERSGETTFATVISTQSSGVRLPTNSDVPSSGSSIRTASPLVIAIVALFVLF
;
A
#
# COMPACT_ATOMS: atom_id res chain seq x y z
N MET A 1 -29.97 31.16 24.59
CA MET A 1 -28.76 30.83 23.80
C MET A 1 -28.16 29.55 24.35
N GLN A 2 -28.17 28.45 23.58
CA GLN A 2 -27.42 27.24 23.94
C GLN A 2 -26.04 27.30 23.29
N VAL A 3 -24.98 27.28 24.11
CA VAL A 3 -23.60 27.20 23.63
C VAL A 3 -23.33 25.75 23.20
N LYS A 4 -23.27 25.50 21.89
CA LYS A 4 -22.83 24.21 21.36
C LYS A 4 -21.36 24.02 21.71
N ARG A 5 -21.07 23.10 22.63
CA ARG A 5 -19.70 22.65 22.92
C ARG A 5 -19.22 21.84 21.71
N PHE A 6 -18.21 22.34 21.00
CA PHE A 6 -17.48 21.52 20.05
C PHE A 6 -16.69 20.48 20.84
N VAL A 7 -17.02 19.20 20.63
CA VAL A 7 -16.17 18.10 21.08
C VAL A 7 -15.00 18.04 20.10
N LEU A 8 -13.84 18.52 20.54
CA LEU A 8 -12.57 18.16 19.92
C LEU A 8 -12.38 16.65 20.12
N ILE A 9 -12.62 15.88 19.06
CA ILE A 9 -12.15 14.50 19.00
C ILE A 9 -10.63 14.59 18.90
N ALA A 10 -9.94 14.30 19.99
CA ALA A 10 -8.50 14.12 19.96
C ALA A 10 -8.23 12.88 19.10
N ALA A 11 -7.65 13.09 17.91
CA ALA A 11 -7.07 11.99 17.16
C ALA A 11 -6.01 11.34 18.05
N ALA A 12 -6.14 10.04 18.30
CA ALA A 12 -5.13 9.31 19.04
C ALA A 12 -3.80 9.42 18.28
N LEU A 13 -2.75 9.87 18.97
CA LEU A 13 -1.38 9.79 18.46
C LEU A 13 -1.05 8.30 18.33
N LEU A 14 -1.13 7.78 17.11
CA LEU A 14 -0.80 6.40 16.77
C LEU A 14 0.71 6.30 16.50
N PRO A 15 1.50 5.62 17.35
CA PRO A 15 2.87 5.24 17.02
C PRO A 15 2.84 4.02 16.09
N ALA A 16 2.52 4.26 14.81
CA ALA A 16 2.57 3.23 13.78
C ALA A 16 4.03 2.95 13.36
N ALA A 17 4.33 1.72 12.96
CA ALA A 17 5.49 1.34 12.14
C ALA A 17 6.94 1.47 12.68
N PHE A 18 7.20 1.58 13.98
CA PHE A 18 8.60 1.46 14.51
C PHE A 18 9.29 0.12 14.17
N ALA A 19 8.53 -0.91 13.77
CA ALA A 19 9.03 -2.26 13.51
C ALA A 19 9.52 -2.51 12.07
N GLN A 20 9.27 -1.60 11.12
CA GLN A 20 9.48 -1.84 9.68
C GLN A 20 10.56 -0.95 9.05
N THR A 21 10.91 0.16 9.69
CA THR A 21 11.70 1.24 9.10
C THR A 21 13.04 1.39 9.81
N SER A 22 14.08 0.70 9.33
CA SER A 22 15.43 0.72 9.90
C SER A 22 16.48 1.14 8.87
N SER A 23 17.55 1.75 9.38
CA SER A 23 18.74 2.09 8.61
C SER A 23 19.98 1.61 9.37
N ASP A 24 20.77 0.77 8.72
CA ASP A 24 22.05 0.24 9.25
C ASP A 24 23.11 1.33 9.39
N CYS A 25 23.00 2.40 8.58
CA CYS A 25 23.97 3.48 8.50
C CYS A 25 23.23 4.81 8.36
N ASN A 26 22.83 5.44 9.46
CA ASN A 26 22.07 6.69 9.41
C ASN A 26 22.99 7.94 9.37
N PRO A 27 22.95 8.78 8.33
CA PRO A 27 23.78 9.99 8.20
C PRO A 27 23.53 11.05 9.27
N LEU A 28 22.33 11.16 9.84
CA LEU A 28 22.06 12.09 10.95
C LEU A 28 22.86 11.72 12.20
N LYS A 29 23.25 10.43 12.32
CA LYS A 29 24.08 9.88 13.39
C LYS A 29 25.57 9.82 13.00
N GLY A 30 25.97 10.42 11.88
CA GLY A 30 27.35 10.50 11.42
C GLY A 30 27.85 9.30 10.59
N CYS A 31 26.95 8.43 10.11
CA CYS A 31 27.34 7.31 9.25
C CYS A 31 27.20 7.70 7.77
N PHE A 32 28.33 7.74 7.04
CA PHE A 32 28.39 8.22 5.66
C PHE A 32 28.84 7.12 4.69
N LYS A 33 27.92 6.18 4.42
CA LYS A 33 28.07 5.18 3.36
C LYS A 33 27.81 5.82 1.99
N ASP A 34 28.26 5.14 0.93
CA ASP A 34 27.88 5.46 -0.45
C ASP A 34 26.66 4.62 -0.84
N ASP A 35 25.61 5.29 -1.33
CA ASP A 35 24.36 4.67 -1.77
C ASP A 35 24.46 4.38 -3.27
N PRO A 36 24.35 3.13 -3.76
CA PRO A 36 24.41 2.84 -5.19
C PRO A 36 23.25 3.52 -5.92
N ALA A 37 23.54 4.35 -6.92
CA ALA A 37 22.50 5.04 -7.68
C ALA A 37 21.97 4.17 -8.83
N LEU A 38 20.71 4.35 -9.19
CA LEU A 38 20.17 3.76 -10.42
C LEU A 38 20.63 4.56 -11.65
N GLY A 39 20.53 5.89 -11.61
CA GLY A 39 20.99 6.81 -12.65
C GLY A 39 20.30 6.67 -14.02
N THR A 40 19.20 5.93 -14.09
CA THR A 40 18.47 5.56 -15.33
C THR A 40 17.05 5.07 -15.01
N THR A 41 16.37 4.45 -15.98
CA THR A 41 15.11 3.70 -15.76
C THR A 41 15.38 2.20 -15.72
N TYR A 42 14.80 1.51 -14.72
CA TYR A 42 14.75 0.06 -14.61
C TYR A 42 13.30 -0.40 -14.60
N SER A 43 12.95 -1.36 -15.44
CA SER A 43 11.61 -1.96 -15.48
C SER A 43 11.71 -3.48 -15.44
N TRP A 44 10.77 -4.13 -14.75
CA TRP A 44 10.65 -5.58 -14.71
C TRP A 44 9.20 -6.01 -14.83
N ASP A 45 8.97 -7.09 -15.56
CA ASP A 45 7.64 -7.62 -15.86
C ASP A 45 7.60 -9.09 -15.46
N TYR A 46 6.96 -9.37 -14.32
CA TYR A 46 6.87 -10.73 -13.78
C TYR A 46 5.97 -11.63 -14.63
N THR A 47 4.98 -11.06 -15.34
CA THR A 47 4.10 -11.80 -16.27
C THR A 47 4.81 -12.29 -17.52
N LYS A 48 6.02 -11.78 -17.81
CA LYS A 48 6.85 -12.17 -18.96
C LYS A 48 8.10 -12.97 -18.56
N ASN A 49 8.70 -12.67 -17.41
CA ASN A 49 9.96 -13.26 -16.99
C ASN A 49 9.78 -14.42 -16.00
N HIS A 50 8.63 -14.53 -15.32
CA HIS A 50 8.28 -15.55 -14.33
C HIS A 50 9.41 -15.86 -13.31
N GLY A 51 10.09 -14.81 -12.83
CA GLY A 51 11.24 -14.94 -11.95
C GLY A 51 11.69 -13.63 -11.29
N GLU A 52 12.71 -13.76 -10.46
CA GLU A 52 13.32 -12.68 -9.66
C GLU A 52 13.76 -11.49 -10.52
N ALA A 53 13.52 -10.27 -10.01
CA ALA A 53 13.94 -9.02 -10.63
C ALA A 53 15.45 -8.79 -10.33
N PRO A 54 16.37 -8.79 -11.31
CA PRO A 54 17.82 -8.84 -11.05
C PRO A 54 18.45 -7.66 -10.30
N ARG A 55 17.67 -6.62 -9.97
CA ARG A 55 18.12 -5.45 -9.19
C ARG A 55 17.32 -5.23 -7.89
N PHE A 56 16.60 -6.24 -7.43
CA PHE A 56 15.92 -6.26 -6.14
C PHE A 56 16.37 -7.48 -5.36
N ASP A 57 16.69 -7.28 -4.08
CA ASP A 57 16.96 -8.34 -3.13
C ASP A 57 15.68 -8.72 -2.39
N ILE A 58 15.49 -10.01 -2.12
CA ILE A 58 14.44 -10.48 -1.20
C ILE A 58 15.02 -10.43 0.22
N VAL A 59 14.61 -9.44 1.00
CA VAL A 59 15.19 -9.16 2.33
C VAL A 59 14.47 -9.87 3.47
N SER A 60 13.28 -10.43 3.22
CA SER A 60 12.49 -11.16 4.21
C SER A 60 11.57 -12.20 3.55
N SER A 61 11.25 -13.26 4.30
CA SER A 61 10.28 -14.33 3.99
C SER A 61 10.33 -14.87 2.54
N ALA A 62 11.52 -15.13 1.99
CA ALA A 62 11.69 -15.55 0.59
C ALA A 62 10.91 -16.82 0.18
N SER A 63 10.67 -17.74 1.12
CA SER A 63 9.82 -18.92 0.92
C SER A 63 8.32 -18.63 0.71
N ARG A 64 7.92 -17.35 0.79
CA ARG A 64 6.56 -16.85 0.53
C ARG A 64 6.40 -16.17 -0.82
N ILE A 65 7.43 -16.23 -1.66
CA ILE A 65 7.41 -15.64 -2.99
C ILE A 65 7.31 -16.76 -4.01
N SER A 66 6.35 -16.64 -4.92
CA SER A 66 6.20 -17.55 -6.07
C SER A 66 5.93 -16.75 -7.34
N TYR A 67 6.26 -17.34 -8.49
CA TYR A 67 6.07 -16.74 -9.80
C TYR A 67 5.04 -17.53 -10.58
N GLN A 68 3.99 -16.85 -11.04
CA GLN A 68 2.84 -17.42 -11.75
C GLN A 68 2.59 -16.62 -13.04
N ASP A 69 1.55 -16.97 -13.79
CA ASP A 69 1.23 -16.33 -15.07
C ASP A 69 0.81 -14.86 -14.92
N ASP A 70 0.10 -14.51 -13.84
CA ASP A 70 -0.34 -13.12 -13.56
C ASP A 70 0.69 -12.30 -12.75
N GLY A 71 1.86 -12.87 -12.44
CA GLY A 71 2.99 -12.14 -11.88
C GLY A 71 3.65 -12.82 -10.67
N MET A 72 4.28 -12.01 -9.83
CA MET A 72 4.90 -12.46 -8.57
C MET A 72 3.87 -12.40 -7.44
N HIS A 73 3.60 -13.54 -6.83
CA HIS A 73 2.76 -13.67 -5.64
C HIS A 73 3.63 -13.61 -4.39
N MET A 74 3.21 -12.81 -3.42
CA MET A 74 3.88 -12.60 -2.14
C MET A 74 2.87 -12.92 -1.04
N SER A 75 3.07 -14.01 -0.31
CA SER A 75 2.06 -14.56 0.61
C SER A 75 2.30 -14.20 2.08
N VAL A 76 1.29 -13.69 2.77
CA VAL A 76 1.20 -13.82 4.23
C VAL A 76 0.38 -15.08 4.56
N THR A 77 0.93 -16.01 5.33
CA THR A 77 0.27 -17.28 5.65
C THR A 77 0.24 -17.62 7.13
N MET A 78 1.23 -17.11 7.88
CA MET A 78 1.36 -17.31 9.32
C MET A 78 2.05 -16.11 9.97
N LYS A 79 2.10 -16.16 11.30
CA LYS A 79 2.74 -15.14 12.14
C LYS A 79 4.15 -14.82 11.71
N GLY A 80 4.44 -13.53 11.57
CA GLY A 80 5.76 -13.03 11.18
C GLY A 80 6.11 -13.18 9.69
N ASP A 81 5.21 -13.69 8.84
CA ASP A 81 5.40 -13.59 7.39
C ASP A 81 5.36 -12.11 6.97
N SER A 82 6.41 -11.67 6.30
CA SER A 82 6.55 -10.34 5.69
C SER A 82 7.48 -10.44 4.48
N PRO A 83 7.04 -11.06 3.36
CA PRO A 83 7.84 -11.09 2.14
C PRO A 83 8.07 -9.67 1.64
N THR A 84 9.33 -9.29 1.48
CA THR A 84 9.72 -7.92 1.13
C THR A 84 10.82 -7.95 0.08
N LEU A 85 10.62 -7.23 -1.02
CA LEU A 85 11.69 -6.89 -1.97
C LEU A 85 12.22 -5.48 -1.67
N GLN A 86 13.52 -5.29 -1.82
CA GLN A 86 14.22 -4.02 -1.68
C GLN A 86 15.15 -3.79 -2.86
N SER A 87 15.17 -2.59 -3.44
CA SER A 87 16.07 -2.28 -4.55
C SER A 87 17.53 -2.27 -4.10
N GLN A 88 18.42 -2.87 -4.91
CA GLN A 88 19.88 -2.82 -4.74
C GLN A 88 20.45 -1.41 -4.98
N PHE A 89 19.61 -0.50 -5.47
CA PHE A 89 19.91 0.89 -5.81
C PHE A 89 19.00 1.84 -5.05
N TYR A 90 19.39 3.10 -5.01
CA TYR A 90 18.61 4.25 -4.58
C TYR A 90 18.29 5.10 -5.83
N ILE A 91 17.21 5.85 -5.75
CA ILE A 91 16.93 6.97 -6.67
C ILE A 91 17.01 8.28 -5.88
N PHE A 92 17.45 9.36 -6.51
CA PHE A 92 17.39 10.69 -5.90
C PHE A 92 16.48 11.58 -6.71
N TRP A 93 15.27 11.78 -6.17
CA TRP A 93 14.09 12.14 -6.94
C TRP A 93 13.80 11.09 -8.04
N GLY A 94 12.60 11.08 -8.59
CA GLY A 94 12.23 10.05 -9.56
C GLY A 94 10.80 9.59 -9.47
N ARG A 95 10.56 8.41 -10.03
CA ARG A 95 9.22 7.84 -10.17
C ARG A 95 9.26 6.34 -9.93
N ALA A 96 8.28 5.83 -9.21
CA ALA A 96 7.97 4.40 -9.17
C ALA A 96 6.56 4.17 -9.71
N GLU A 97 6.43 3.23 -10.62
CA GLU A 97 5.16 2.66 -11.07
C GLU A 97 5.15 1.18 -10.70
N ILE A 98 4.08 0.70 -10.05
CA ILE A 98 3.86 -0.72 -9.75
C ILE A 98 2.44 -1.10 -10.20
N VAL A 99 2.32 -2.23 -10.88
CA VAL A 99 1.03 -2.82 -11.27
C VAL A 99 0.78 -4.02 -10.36
N MET A 100 -0.20 -3.90 -9.46
CA MET A 100 -0.42 -4.90 -8.41
C MET A 100 -1.88 -5.05 -7.98
N LYS A 101 -2.19 -6.19 -7.35
CA LYS A 101 -3.29 -6.42 -6.41
C LYS A 101 -2.72 -6.45 -5.00
N ALA A 102 -3.39 -5.83 -4.04
CA ALA A 102 -3.07 -5.92 -2.61
C ALA A 102 -3.54 -7.25 -2.00
N GLY A 103 -2.88 -7.68 -0.93
CA GLY A 103 -3.28 -8.86 -0.16
C GLY A 103 -4.63 -8.64 0.56
N PRO A 104 -5.59 -9.57 0.45
CA PRO A 104 -6.90 -9.45 1.11
C PRO A 104 -6.83 -9.79 2.60
N GLY A 105 -7.87 -9.42 3.36
CA GLY A 105 -8.07 -9.84 4.75
C GLY A 105 -7.85 -8.74 5.80
N ALA A 106 -8.47 -8.91 6.96
CA ALA A 106 -8.26 -8.01 8.11
C ALA A 106 -6.84 -8.18 8.66
N GLY A 107 -6.17 -7.07 8.99
CA GLY A 107 -4.81 -7.09 9.52
C GLY A 107 -3.71 -7.36 8.48
N ILE A 108 -4.07 -7.62 7.22
CA ILE A 108 -3.11 -7.75 6.12
C ILE A 108 -2.91 -6.37 5.51
N VAL A 109 -1.65 -5.93 5.46
CA VAL A 109 -1.25 -4.69 4.79
C VAL A 109 -0.36 -5.03 3.62
N SER A 110 -0.53 -4.34 2.50
CA SER A 110 0.42 -4.31 1.38
C SER A 110 1.00 -2.90 1.27
N SER A 111 2.31 -2.78 1.04
CA SER A 111 2.99 -1.48 1.02
C SER A 111 3.90 -1.34 -0.20
N LEU A 112 3.93 -0.15 -0.81
CA LEU A 112 5.03 0.36 -1.63
C LEU A 112 5.64 1.54 -0.87
N VAL A 113 6.94 1.47 -0.62
CA VAL A 113 7.66 2.40 0.26
C VAL A 113 8.90 2.92 -0.47
N PHE A 114 9.08 4.23 -0.46
CA PHE A 114 10.37 4.87 -0.76
C PHE A 114 11.00 5.18 0.59
N GLN A 115 12.25 4.75 0.85
CA GLN A 115 12.89 5.00 2.14
C GLN A 115 14.39 5.29 2.00
N SER A 116 14.86 6.31 2.71
CA SER A 116 16.28 6.75 2.74
C SER A 116 17.02 6.26 3.98
N ASP A 117 18.36 6.35 3.95
CA ASP A 117 19.21 6.01 5.09
C ASP A 117 19.02 6.97 6.29
N VAL A 118 18.48 8.17 6.08
CA VAL A 118 18.05 9.07 7.17
C VAL A 118 16.63 8.82 7.65
N LEU A 119 15.86 7.94 6.98
CA LEU A 119 14.44 7.66 7.22
C LEU A 119 13.50 8.84 6.84
N ASP A 120 13.83 9.60 5.80
CA ASP A 120 12.78 10.18 4.94
C ASP A 120 12.04 9.05 4.22
N GLU A 121 10.72 9.15 4.12
CA GLU A 121 9.84 8.07 3.66
C GLU A 121 8.62 8.58 2.87
N ILE A 122 8.20 7.84 1.84
CA ILE A 122 6.96 8.06 1.07
C ILE A 122 6.25 6.73 0.86
N ASP A 123 5.00 6.64 1.30
CA ASP A 123 4.25 5.38 1.33
C ASP A 123 3.03 5.38 0.41
N VAL A 124 2.70 4.17 -0.05
CA VAL A 124 1.39 3.77 -0.56
C VAL A 124 1.00 2.48 0.15
N GLU A 125 -0.06 2.50 0.95
CA GLU A 125 -0.47 1.36 1.77
C GLU A 125 -1.92 0.96 1.54
N PHE A 126 -2.16 -0.35 1.57
CA PHE A 126 -3.43 -0.99 1.29
C PHE A 126 -3.80 -1.88 2.47
N ILE A 127 -5.00 -1.73 3.03
CA ILE A 127 -5.53 -2.63 4.07
C ILE A 127 -6.45 -3.64 3.40
N GLY A 128 -6.19 -4.93 3.59
CA GLY A 128 -6.87 -6.02 2.87
C GLY A 128 -8.37 -6.18 3.13
N ASN A 129 -8.93 -5.53 4.18
CA ASN A 129 -10.36 -5.44 4.42
C ASN A 129 -10.99 -4.07 4.07
N GLN A 130 -10.22 -3.17 3.44
CA GLN A 130 -10.67 -1.87 2.94
C GLN A 130 -10.37 -1.72 1.44
N PRO A 131 -10.85 -2.61 0.56
CA PRO A 131 -10.46 -2.64 -0.86
C PRO A 131 -10.87 -1.40 -1.66
N GLY A 132 -11.74 -0.53 -1.13
CA GLY A 132 -12.09 0.74 -1.74
C GLY A 132 -11.15 1.90 -1.39
N ASN A 133 -10.06 1.67 -0.65
CA ASN A 133 -9.22 2.71 -0.05
C ASN A 133 -7.72 2.46 -0.28
N VAL A 134 -6.98 3.54 -0.58
CA VAL A 134 -5.52 3.59 -0.56
C VAL A 134 -5.06 4.67 0.40
N GLN A 135 -4.19 4.30 1.34
CA GLN A 135 -3.52 5.27 2.20
C GLN A 135 -2.22 5.73 1.56
N THR A 136 -1.89 7.00 1.77
CA THR A 136 -0.61 7.57 1.34
C THR A 136 -0.05 8.34 2.51
N ASN A 137 1.23 8.12 2.84
CA ASN A 137 1.88 8.74 3.99
C ASN A 137 3.22 9.34 3.57
N ILE A 138 3.73 10.23 4.41
CA ILE A 138 5.13 10.68 4.39
C ILE A 138 5.64 10.74 5.83
N PHE A 139 6.92 10.37 6.02
CA PHE A 139 7.65 10.59 7.25
C PHE A 139 8.97 11.31 6.93
N SER A 140 9.45 12.14 7.85
CA SER A 140 10.72 12.87 7.70
C SER A 140 11.72 12.42 8.76
N LYS A 141 12.92 12.04 8.30
CA LYS A 141 14.09 11.76 9.16
C LYS A 141 13.84 10.78 10.33
N GLY A 142 12.91 9.83 10.15
CA GLY A 142 12.51 8.84 11.14
C GLY A 142 11.79 9.42 12.36
N ASN A 143 11.31 10.67 12.27
CA ASN A 143 10.59 11.33 13.34
C ASN A 143 9.09 11.09 13.21
N GLN A 144 8.55 10.25 14.09
CA GLN A 144 7.11 9.91 14.12
C GLN A 144 6.20 11.10 14.50
N ASP A 145 6.73 12.22 15.00
CA ASP A 145 5.95 13.45 15.21
C ASP A 145 5.89 14.33 13.94
N VAL A 146 6.70 14.02 12.91
CA VAL A 146 6.84 14.82 11.69
C VAL A 146 6.44 13.97 10.47
N HIS A 147 5.14 13.80 10.34
CA HIS A 147 4.48 12.99 9.31
C HIS A 147 3.28 13.74 8.71
N ILE A 148 2.78 13.27 7.57
CA ILE A 148 1.39 13.55 7.16
C ILE A 148 0.69 12.26 6.77
N TYR A 149 -0.21 11.80 7.65
CA TYR A 149 -1.02 10.62 7.42
C TYR A 149 -2.06 10.79 6.32
N GLY A 150 -2.43 9.67 5.70
CA GLY A 150 -3.83 9.27 5.62
C GLY A 150 -4.73 10.10 4.70
N ALA A 151 -4.23 10.55 3.55
CA ALA A 151 -5.15 10.91 2.46
C ALA A 151 -5.73 9.63 1.87
N ASN A 152 -6.85 9.18 2.46
CA ASN A 152 -7.65 8.07 1.96
C ASN A 152 -8.17 8.37 0.55
N THR A 153 -7.70 7.61 -0.42
CA THR A 153 -8.08 7.74 -1.83
C THR A 153 -9.06 6.64 -2.22
N ALA A 154 -10.17 7.01 -2.84
CA ALA A 154 -11.14 6.07 -3.37
C ALA A 154 -10.60 5.36 -4.64
N VAL A 155 -10.79 4.04 -4.68
CA VAL A 155 -10.46 3.16 -5.82
C VAL A 155 -11.51 2.04 -5.86
N ALA A 156 -11.67 1.36 -6.99
CA ALA A 156 -12.78 0.43 -7.18
C ALA A 156 -12.63 -0.88 -6.38
N ASP A 157 -11.45 -1.52 -6.43
CA ASP A 157 -11.14 -2.75 -5.69
C ASP A 157 -9.62 -3.05 -5.70
N THR A 158 -8.89 -2.75 -4.62
CA THR A 158 -7.44 -2.98 -4.55
C THR A 158 -7.01 -4.44 -4.47
N VAL A 159 -7.90 -5.37 -4.08
CA VAL A 159 -7.54 -6.78 -3.84
C VAL A 159 -7.96 -7.69 -4.98
N GLY A 160 -9.07 -7.38 -5.65
CA GLY A 160 -9.56 -8.11 -6.82
C GLY A 160 -9.04 -7.61 -8.17
N VAL A 161 -8.64 -6.34 -8.28
CA VAL A 161 -8.27 -5.70 -9.56
C VAL A 161 -6.82 -5.23 -9.56
N PHE A 162 -6.09 -5.52 -10.64
CA PHE A 162 -4.78 -4.93 -10.88
C PHE A 162 -4.92 -3.45 -11.23
N HIS A 163 -4.32 -2.61 -10.39
CA HIS A 163 -4.22 -1.16 -10.61
C HIS A 163 -2.77 -0.75 -10.80
N LYS A 164 -2.52 0.32 -11.57
CA LYS A 164 -1.18 0.94 -11.67
C LYS A 164 -1.07 2.09 -10.67
N TYR A 165 -0.34 1.84 -9.59
CA TYR A 165 0.01 2.87 -8.61
C TYR A 165 1.29 3.57 -9.04
N THR A 166 1.27 4.90 -9.04
CA THR A 166 2.40 5.75 -9.42
C THR A 166 2.70 6.73 -8.30
N VAL A 167 3.97 6.82 -7.92
CA VAL A 167 4.50 7.91 -7.10
C VAL A 167 5.55 8.64 -7.94
N ASP A 168 5.34 9.94 -8.15
CA ASP A 168 6.28 10.84 -8.81
C ASP A 168 6.79 11.87 -7.79
N TRP A 169 8.07 11.79 -7.47
CA TRP A 169 8.73 12.54 -6.40
C TRP A 169 9.79 13.46 -7.00
N THR A 170 9.57 14.76 -6.85
CA THR A 170 10.39 15.82 -7.46
C THR A 170 10.97 16.74 -6.40
N PRO A 171 11.91 17.63 -6.70
CA PRO A 171 12.35 18.65 -5.74
C PRO A 171 11.25 19.65 -5.31
N GLN A 172 10.07 19.64 -5.96
CA GLN A 172 8.96 20.59 -5.75
C GLN A 172 7.69 19.97 -5.17
N GLN A 173 7.34 18.73 -5.52
CA GLN A 173 6.12 18.05 -5.08
C GLN A 173 6.22 16.52 -5.16
N ILE A 174 5.41 15.85 -4.34
CA ILE A 174 5.10 14.41 -4.50
C ILE A 174 3.71 14.31 -5.10
N THR A 175 3.57 13.50 -6.14
CA THR A 175 2.31 13.23 -6.85
C THR A 175 2.01 11.73 -6.79
N TRP A 176 0.86 11.37 -6.24
CA TRP A 176 0.35 10.00 -6.28
C TRP A 176 -0.73 9.90 -7.36
N SER A 177 -0.69 8.84 -8.16
CA SER A 177 -1.70 8.54 -9.19
C SER A 177 -2.12 7.08 -9.18
N ILE A 178 -3.39 6.82 -9.51
CA ILE A 178 -3.96 5.48 -9.69
C ILE A 178 -4.50 5.40 -11.12
N ASP A 179 -4.02 4.43 -11.90
CA ASP A 179 -4.36 4.22 -13.31
C ASP A 179 -4.16 5.47 -14.20
N GLY A 180 -3.17 6.30 -13.83
CA GLY A 180 -2.86 7.56 -14.50
C GLY A 180 -3.68 8.78 -14.03
N ASN A 181 -4.67 8.59 -13.16
CA ASN A 181 -5.42 9.69 -12.56
C ASN A 181 -4.68 10.19 -11.31
N VAL A 182 -4.36 11.48 -11.22
CA VAL A 182 -3.77 12.08 -10.03
C VAL A 182 -4.79 12.06 -8.89
N VAL A 183 -4.39 11.52 -7.73
CA VAL A 183 -5.25 11.37 -6.56
C VAL A 183 -4.78 12.19 -5.36
N ARG A 184 -3.48 12.49 -5.28
CA ARG A 184 -2.89 13.38 -4.27
C ARG A 184 -1.70 14.13 -4.86
N VAL A 185 -1.58 15.40 -4.49
CA VAL A 185 -0.34 16.18 -4.64
C VAL A 185 -0.02 16.74 -3.26
N LEU A 186 1.26 16.74 -2.87
CA LEU A 186 1.78 17.53 -1.76
C LEU A 186 2.97 18.34 -2.26
N SER A 187 2.91 19.67 -2.20
CA SER A 187 4.05 20.51 -2.57
C SER A 187 5.01 20.71 -1.39
N ARG A 188 6.31 20.81 -1.71
CA ARG A 188 7.36 21.20 -0.76
C ARG A 188 7.11 22.58 -0.14
N ALA A 189 6.40 23.46 -0.83
CA ALA A 189 6.02 24.78 -0.32
C ALA A 189 4.99 24.69 0.83
N GLU A 190 4.06 23.73 0.76
CA GLU A 190 3.07 23.48 1.84
C GLU A 190 3.69 22.70 3.01
N LEU A 191 4.59 21.75 2.70
CA LEU A 191 5.23 20.88 3.69
C LEU A 191 6.40 21.55 4.42
N GLY A 192 7.13 22.44 3.75
CA GLY A 192 8.37 23.01 4.22
C GLY A 192 9.54 22.01 4.23
N GLU A 193 10.76 22.55 4.30
CA GLU A 193 12.02 21.78 4.24
C GLU A 193 12.13 20.67 5.30
N VAL A 194 11.57 20.91 6.49
CA VAL A 194 11.68 19.97 7.62
C VAL A 194 10.86 18.71 7.39
N VAL A 195 9.69 18.80 6.74
CA VAL A 195 8.77 17.68 6.54
C VAL A 195 9.00 17.00 5.19
N TYR A 196 9.45 17.74 4.18
CA TYR A 196 9.56 17.21 2.82
C TYR A 196 10.64 16.11 2.69
N PRO A 197 10.28 14.88 2.25
CA PRO A 197 11.24 13.84 1.90
C PRO A 197 12.20 14.34 0.81
N GLN A 198 13.49 14.41 1.11
CA GLN A 198 14.44 15.16 0.29
C GLN A 198 15.83 14.54 0.16
N THR A 199 15.94 13.24 0.40
CA THR A 199 17.21 12.51 0.38
C THR A 199 17.05 11.16 -0.35
N PRO A 200 18.12 10.56 -0.93
CA PRO A 200 18.00 9.40 -1.83
C PRO A 200 17.28 8.22 -1.19
N MET A 201 16.41 7.54 -1.93
CA MET A 201 15.57 6.48 -1.40
C MET A 201 15.69 5.17 -2.18
N GLN A 202 15.75 4.05 -1.47
CA GLN A 202 15.46 2.73 -2.01
C GLN A 202 13.95 2.58 -2.22
N ILE A 203 13.57 1.69 -3.12
CA ILE A 203 12.20 1.23 -3.28
C ILE A 203 12.05 -0.12 -2.58
N LYS A 204 11.09 -0.21 -1.67
CA LYS A 204 10.73 -1.43 -0.94
C LYS A 204 9.26 -1.74 -1.19
N PHE A 205 8.90 -3.02 -1.31
CA PHE A 205 7.50 -3.40 -1.41
C PHE A 205 7.23 -4.83 -0.95
N GLY A 206 6.00 -5.07 -0.50
CA GLY A 206 5.52 -6.38 -0.08
C GLY A 206 4.36 -6.30 0.91
N PRO A 207 3.71 -7.43 1.21
CA PRO A 207 2.70 -7.53 2.25
C PRO A 207 3.30 -7.95 3.60
N TRP A 208 2.61 -7.58 4.68
CA TRP A 208 3.00 -7.92 6.04
C TRP A 208 1.81 -8.09 6.98
N ALA A 209 2.03 -8.89 8.02
CA ALA A 209 1.06 -9.24 9.04
C ALA A 209 0.87 -8.12 10.10
N ALA A 210 0.35 -6.96 9.70
CA ALA A 210 0.16 -5.80 10.58
C ALA A 210 -0.81 -6.08 11.75
N GLY A 211 -1.84 -6.88 11.53
CA GLY A 211 -2.78 -7.35 12.55
C GLY A 211 -2.34 -8.59 13.33
N ASP A 212 -1.04 -8.95 13.36
CA ASP A 212 -0.60 -10.02 14.26
C ASP A 212 -0.78 -9.59 15.72
N PRO A 213 -1.34 -10.45 16.60
CA PRO A 213 -1.37 -10.23 18.05
C PRO A 213 -0.04 -9.89 18.75
N SER A 214 1.12 -10.05 18.10
CA SER A 214 2.41 -9.56 18.63
C SER A 214 2.65 -8.07 18.44
N ASN A 215 1.90 -7.39 17.57
CA ASN A 215 2.12 -6.00 17.22
C ASN A 215 1.44 -5.04 18.22
N ALA A 216 1.78 -3.75 18.14
CA ALA A 216 1.16 -2.73 18.98
C ALA A 216 -0.36 -2.66 18.71
N PRO A 217 -1.22 -2.51 19.74
CA PRO A 217 -2.67 -2.47 19.57
C PRO A 217 -3.16 -1.44 18.53
N GLY A 218 -2.52 -0.26 18.47
CA GLY A 218 -2.83 0.77 17.47
C GLY A 218 -2.50 0.36 16.03
N THR A 219 -1.47 -0.48 15.81
CA THR A 219 -1.16 -1.04 14.49
C THR A 219 -2.20 -2.07 14.08
N ILE A 220 -2.64 -2.92 15.01
CA ILE A 220 -3.69 -3.93 14.77
C ILE A 220 -5.03 -3.23 14.46
N GLU A 221 -5.38 -2.18 15.21
CA GLU A 221 -6.58 -1.37 14.97
C GLU A 221 -6.53 -0.64 13.62
N TRP A 222 -5.41 0.04 13.32
CA TRP A 222 -5.19 0.71 12.04
C TRP A 222 -5.30 -0.25 10.85
N ALA A 223 -4.72 -1.45 10.94
CA ALA A 223 -4.78 -2.49 9.92
C ALA A 223 -6.16 -3.18 9.79
N GLY A 224 -7.20 -2.65 10.45
CA GLY A 224 -8.57 -3.13 10.32
C GLY A 224 -8.89 -4.36 11.18
N GLY A 225 -8.05 -4.69 12.16
CA GLY A 225 -8.29 -5.76 13.14
C GLY A 225 -7.27 -6.91 13.10
N PRO A 226 -7.46 -7.94 13.95
CA PRO A 226 -6.58 -9.10 14.00
C PRO A 226 -6.72 -10.01 12.79
N ILE A 227 -5.62 -10.66 12.39
CA ILE A 227 -5.58 -11.60 11.27
C ILE A 227 -6.18 -12.96 11.67
N ASP A 228 -7.12 -13.46 10.87
CA ASP A 228 -7.57 -14.86 10.93
C ASP A 228 -6.75 -15.72 9.95
N TYR A 229 -5.62 -16.25 10.44
CA TYR A 229 -4.73 -17.11 9.64
C TYR A 229 -5.38 -18.41 9.14
N SER A 230 -6.60 -18.76 9.54
CA SER A 230 -7.33 -19.90 8.92
C SER A 230 -7.82 -19.59 7.51
N LEU A 231 -7.83 -18.31 7.10
CA LEU A 231 -8.18 -17.83 5.76
C LEU A 231 -6.96 -17.66 4.83
N ALA A 232 -5.76 -18.01 5.29
CA ALA A 232 -4.52 -17.96 4.52
C ALA A 232 -4.54 -18.92 3.29
N PRO A 233 -3.79 -18.64 2.22
CA PRO A 233 -2.84 -17.53 2.04
C PRO A 233 -3.50 -16.19 1.72
N PHE A 234 -2.82 -15.10 2.08
CA PHE A 234 -3.17 -13.73 1.70
C PHE A 234 -2.10 -13.20 0.73
N ASP A 235 -2.40 -13.22 -0.56
CA ASP A 235 -1.43 -12.93 -1.61
C ASP A 235 -1.54 -11.48 -2.11
N MET A 236 -0.48 -10.70 -1.92
CA MET A 236 -0.20 -9.53 -2.76
C MET A 236 0.38 -10.03 -4.08
N VAL A 237 -0.10 -9.54 -5.22
CA VAL A 237 0.35 -9.98 -6.55
C VAL A 237 0.87 -8.80 -7.35
N VAL A 238 2.11 -8.87 -7.82
CA VAL A 238 2.79 -7.83 -8.60
C VAL A 238 3.01 -8.32 -10.03
N ALA A 239 2.34 -7.69 -10.99
CA ALA A 239 2.48 -7.99 -12.41
C ALA A 239 3.77 -7.37 -12.99
N SER A 240 4.03 -6.10 -12.69
CA SER A 240 5.20 -5.38 -13.18
C SER A 240 5.56 -4.16 -12.33
N LEU A 241 6.79 -3.67 -12.50
CA LEU A 241 7.28 -2.43 -11.92
C LEU A 241 8.15 -1.65 -12.90
N SER A 242 8.17 -0.32 -12.76
CA SER A 242 9.09 0.57 -13.47
C SER A 242 9.56 1.69 -12.54
N ILE A 243 10.86 1.75 -12.30
CA ILE A 243 11.50 2.76 -11.46
C ILE A 243 12.38 3.65 -12.33
N THR A 244 12.22 4.96 -12.24
CA THR A 244 13.04 5.95 -12.93
C THR A 244 13.74 6.82 -11.90
N ASP A 245 15.07 6.87 -11.98
CA ASP A 245 15.89 7.86 -11.31
C ASP A 245 15.85 9.17 -12.12
N TYR A 246 15.66 10.32 -11.47
CA TYR A 246 15.74 11.61 -12.15
C TYR A 246 17.17 12.20 -12.19
N SER A 247 18.15 11.57 -11.55
CA SER A 247 19.54 11.76 -11.94
C SER A 247 19.86 11.02 -13.24
N THR A 248 20.69 11.62 -14.10
CA THR A 248 21.15 10.96 -15.33
C THR A 248 22.61 10.53 -15.23
N GLY A 249 22.85 9.22 -15.38
CA GLY A 249 24.19 8.62 -15.35
C GLY A 249 24.84 8.51 -13.96
N ALA A 250 24.11 8.81 -12.88
CA ALA A 250 24.66 8.69 -11.52
C ALA A 250 25.03 7.24 -11.20
N THR A 251 26.17 7.06 -10.53
CA THR A 251 26.64 5.75 -10.06
C THR A 251 26.51 5.58 -8.55
N LYS A 252 26.50 6.69 -7.81
CA LYS A 252 26.25 6.70 -6.36
C LYS A 252 25.81 8.07 -5.85
N TYR A 253 25.14 8.05 -4.70
CA TYR A 253 24.89 9.19 -3.83
C TYR A 253 25.74 9.09 -2.56
N ARG A 254 26.03 10.24 -1.95
CA ARG A 254 26.73 10.31 -0.66
C ARG A 254 26.26 11.51 0.13
N TYR A 255 25.92 11.32 1.39
CA TYR A 255 25.68 12.41 2.33
C TYR A 255 27.03 13.02 2.75
N LYS A 256 27.20 14.34 2.57
CA LYS A 256 28.41 15.10 2.95
C LYS A 256 28.43 15.52 4.43
N ASP A 257 27.27 15.57 5.07
CA ASP A 257 27.08 16.05 6.44
C ASP A 257 25.81 15.44 7.10
N THR A 258 25.64 15.70 8.40
CA THR A 258 24.54 15.18 9.22
C THR A 258 23.21 15.93 9.06
N SER A 259 23.06 16.85 8.09
CA SER A 259 21.85 17.69 7.98
C SER A 259 20.60 16.95 7.49
N GLY A 260 20.78 15.85 6.74
CA GLY A 260 19.68 15.18 6.04
C GLY A 260 18.97 16.08 5.02
N SER A 261 19.69 17.02 4.41
CA SER A 261 19.16 17.92 3.38
C SER A 261 19.57 17.49 1.98
N ALA A 262 18.74 17.82 0.98
CA ALA A 262 19.05 17.59 -0.43
C ALA A 262 20.38 18.24 -0.86
N ALA A 263 20.73 19.38 -0.26
CA ALA A 263 21.97 20.11 -0.55
C ALA A 263 23.23 19.39 -0.03
N SER A 264 23.09 18.52 0.98
CA SER A 264 24.21 17.71 1.48
C SER A 264 24.46 16.45 0.66
N ILE A 265 23.63 16.14 -0.34
CA ILE A 265 23.84 15.01 -1.25
C ILE A 265 24.89 15.36 -2.31
N GLU A 266 25.93 14.55 -2.38
CA GLU A 266 26.88 14.49 -3.49
C GLU A 266 26.44 13.40 -4.48
N VAL A 267 26.44 13.73 -5.77
CA VAL A 267 26.12 12.80 -6.87
C VAL A 267 27.40 12.50 -7.64
N THR A 268 27.76 11.23 -7.79
CA THR A 268 28.94 10.81 -8.57
C THR A 268 28.53 10.19 -9.91
N GLY A 269 29.35 10.37 -10.95
CA GLY A 269 29.22 9.68 -12.25
C GLY A 269 28.22 10.33 -13.22
N GLY A 270 27.22 11.02 -12.70
CA GLY A 270 26.16 11.67 -13.47
C GLY A 270 25.92 13.12 -13.09
N GLY A 271 24.87 13.71 -13.66
CA GLY A 271 24.53 15.11 -13.41
C GLY A 271 23.08 15.46 -13.73
N ILE A 272 22.64 16.55 -13.10
CA ILE A 272 21.27 17.09 -13.13
C ILE A 272 20.23 16.10 -12.61
N VAL A 273 19.61 16.46 -11.48
CA VAL A 273 18.25 16.03 -11.18
C VAL A 273 17.30 17.13 -11.63
N ASN A 274 16.66 16.94 -12.78
CA ASN A 274 15.54 17.75 -13.21
C ASN A 274 14.40 16.78 -13.57
N PRO A 275 13.22 16.91 -12.94
CA PRO A 275 12.04 16.18 -13.39
C PRO A 275 11.72 16.48 -14.86
N PRO A 276 11.04 15.56 -15.57
CA PRO A 276 10.36 15.90 -16.81
C PRO A 276 9.41 17.09 -16.60
N PRO A 277 9.17 17.94 -17.62
CA PRO A 277 8.15 18.98 -17.53
C PRO A 277 6.79 18.38 -17.14
N GLN A 278 6.20 18.90 -16.06
CA GLN A 278 4.91 18.42 -15.55
C GLN A 278 3.80 18.58 -16.60
N GLN A 279 2.86 17.64 -16.64
CA GLN A 279 1.59 17.88 -17.31
C GLN A 279 0.75 18.85 -16.47
N GLU A 280 0.51 20.04 -17.01
CA GLU A 280 -0.39 21.02 -16.39
C GLU A 280 -1.79 20.41 -16.20
N THR A 281 -2.14 20.11 -14.95
CA THR A 281 -3.46 19.57 -14.61
C THR A 281 -4.36 20.72 -14.21
N THR A 282 -5.35 21.04 -15.04
CA THR A 282 -6.28 22.16 -14.79
C THR A 282 -7.10 21.90 -13.52
N SER A 283 -6.92 22.75 -12.51
CA SER A 283 -7.59 22.60 -11.22
C SER A 283 -9.09 22.97 -11.29
N ILE A 284 -9.95 21.94 -11.41
CA ILE A 284 -11.41 22.11 -11.28
C ILE A 284 -11.73 22.43 -9.81
N THR A 285 -11.67 23.72 -9.48
CA THR A 285 -12.01 24.22 -8.15
C THR A 285 -13.53 24.29 -7.99
N THR A 286 -14.15 23.25 -7.44
CA THR A 286 -15.55 23.33 -6.98
C THR A 286 -15.66 24.14 -5.68
N SER A 287 -15.58 25.47 -5.79
CA SER A 287 -15.80 26.39 -4.65
C SER A 287 -17.29 26.63 -4.43
N SER A 288 -17.90 25.84 -3.54
CA SER A 288 -19.29 26.03 -3.13
C SER A 288 -19.39 26.93 -1.89
N LYS A 289 -19.40 28.26 -2.07
CA LYS A 289 -19.86 29.21 -1.04
C LYS A 289 -20.50 30.47 -1.65
N PRO A 290 -21.78 30.75 -1.39
CA PRO A 290 -22.41 32.00 -1.85
C PRO A 290 -21.88 33.21 -1.07
N PRO A 291 -21.70 34.38 -1.70
CA PRO A 291 -21.36 35.62 -1.00
C PRO A 291 -22.58 36.19 -0.24
N PRO A 292 -22.38 36.90 0.88
CA PRO A 292 -23.45 37.57 1.62
C PRO A 292 -23.94 38.83 0.88
N PRO A 293 -25.23 39.20 0.97
CA PRO A 293 -25.76 40.41 0.34
C PRO A 293 -25.29 41.67 1.08
N LYS A 294 -24.95 42.72 0.31
CA LYS A 294 -24.61 44.06 0.82
C LYS A 294 -25.81 45.01 0.60
N PRO A 295 -26.19 45.85 1.59
CA PRO A 295 -27.41 46.68 1.50
C PRO A 295 -27.12 48.07 0.90
N THR A 296 -28.06 48.65 0.13
CA THR A 296 -28.13 50.10 -0.17
C THR A 296 -29.55 50.53 -0.57
N THR A 297 -29.92 51.75 -0.16
CA THR A 297 -31.21 52.48 -0.30
C THR A 297 -30.92 53.91 -0.78
N THR A 298 -31.83 54.72 -1.35
CA THR A 298 -33.29 54.60 -1.66
C THR A 298 -33.65 55.68 -2.70
N SER A 299 -34.83 55.58 -3.36
CA SER A 299 -35.47 56.66 -4.18
C SER A 299 -34.82 56.97 -5.53
N SER A 300 -35.50 57.52 -6.56
CA SER A 300 -36.93 57.61 -6.94
C SER A 300 -37.01 58.27 -8.33
N GLU A 301 -38.10 58.01 -9.07
CA GLU A 301 -38.91 58.97 -9.89
C GLU A 301 -39.60 58.24 -11.05
N GLU A 302 -40.70 58.84 -11.51
CA GLU A 302 -41.77 58.22 -12.30
C GLU A 302 -41.68 58.62 -13.78
N GLU A 303 -42.34 57.87 -14.69
CA GLU A 303 -43.54 58.34 -15.42
C GLU A 303 -43.96 57.32 -16.53
N GLU A 304 -45.26 57.36 -16.87
CA GLU A 304 -46.05 56.59 -17.86
C GLU A 304 -45.51 56.58 -19.32
N THR A 305 -46.09 55.91 -20.35
CA THR A 305 -47.39 55.23 -20.62
C THR A 305 -47.16 54.23 -21.79
N THR A 306 -47.83 53.08 -21.98
CA THR A 306 -49.15 52.90 -22.66
C THR A 306 -49.48 51.41 -22.87
N THR A 307 -50.75 51.12 -23.15
CA THR A 307 -51.40 49.79 -23.16
C THR A 307 -51.29 49.01 -24.49
N SER A 308 -51.22 47.67 -24.41
CA SER A 308 -52.09 46.77 -25.22
C SER A 308 -52.11 45.35 -24.63
N VAL A 309 -53.26 44.69 -24.76
CA VAL A 309 -53.54 43.34 -24.23
C VAL A 309 -53.87 42.42 -25.39
N GLU A 310 -53.29 41.22 -25.40
CA GLU A 310 -53.90 40.06 -26.05
C GLU A 310 -53.53 38.79 -25.28
N GLU A 311 -54.53 37.99 -24.92
CA GLU A 311 -54.36 36.74 -24.19
C GLU A 311 -54.13 35.59 -25.16
N THR A 312 -53.17 34.70 -24.86
CA THR A 312 -53.40 33.27 -25.07
C THR A 312 -52.64 32.47 -24.02
N SER A 313 -53.33 31.58 -23.32
CA SER A 313 -52.75 30.77 -22.24
C SER A 313 -52.39 29.37 -22.73
N THR A 314 -51.23 28.86 -22.26
CA THR A 314 -51.00 27.41 -22.13
C THR A 314 -50.11 27.16 -20.92
N SER A 315 -50.64 26.48 -19.92
CA SER A 315 -49.93 26.09 -18.70
C SER A 315 -49.35 24.68 -18.85
N TYR A 316 -48.07 24.50 -18.54
CA TYR A 316 -47.45 23.19 -18.39
C TYR A 316 -47.28 22.85 -16.90
N ARG A 317 -47.83 21.70 -16.48
CA ARG A 317 -47.68 21.11 -15.14
C ARG A 317 -46.97 19.75 -15.29
N PRO A 318 -45.99 19.41 -14.43
CA PRO A 318 -45.23 18.17 -14.57
C PRO A 318 -46.02 16.96 -14.06
N THR A 319 -45.79 15.79 -14.69
CA THR A 319 -46.32 14.49 -14.25
C THR A 319 -45.21 13.55 -13.84
N LYS A 320 -45.38 12.92 -12.67
CA LYS A 320 -44.62 11.74 -12.23
C LYS A 320 -44.88 10.57 -13.16
N SER A 321 -43.90 9.70 -13.33
CA SER A 321 -44.11 8.34 -13.85
C SER A 321 -43.80 7.31 -12.76
N THR A 322 -44.70 6.36 -12.60
CA THR A 322 -44.58 5.15 -11.79
C THR A 322 -45.33 4.07 -12.57
N PHE A 323 -44.73 2.90 -12.80
CA PHE A 323 -45.40 1.79 -13.47
C PHE A 323 -45.29 0.50 -12.67
N SER A 324 -46.36 -0.29 -12.72
CA SER A 324 -46.62 -1.45 -11.86
C SER A 324 -46.52 -2.76 -12.63
N VAL A 325 -46.36 -3.85 -11.87
CA VAL A 325 -46.40 -5.24 -12.35
C VAL A 325 -47.84 -5.65 -12.70
N GLU A 326 -48.02 -6.48 -13.73
CA GLU A 326 -49.25 -7.24 -13.93
C GLU A 326 -48.96 -8.70 -14.33
N THR A 327 -49.78 -9.62 -13.82
CA THR A 327 -49.65 -11.07 -13.94
C THR A 327 -50.74 -11.61 -14.87
N THR A 328 -50.43 -12.58 -15.72
CA THR A 328 -51.45 -13.39 -16.42
C THR A 328 -51.28 -14.88 -16.11
N ARG A 329 -52.41 -15.60 -16.06
CA ARG A 329 -52.51 -17.02 -15.66
C ARG A 329 -53.46 -17.75 -16.62
N ALA A 330 -53.09 -18.94 -17.06
CA ALA A 330 -53.97 -19.90 -17.75
C ALA A 330 -53.59 -21.34 -17.34
N SER A 331 -54.47 -22.32 -17.58
CA SER A 331 -54.61 -23.48 -16.67
C SER A 331 -54.54 -24.88 -17.32
N THR A 332 -54.00 -25.83 -16.55
CA THR A 332 -54.41 -27.25 -16.36
C THR A 332 -54.41 -28.27 -17.53
N SER A 333 -53.55 -29.29 -17.41
CA SER A 333 -53.81 -30.77 -17.40
C SER A 333 -52.49 -31.53 -17.72
N SER A 334 -52.21 -32.77 -17.27
CA SER A 334 -52.75 -33.62 -16.20
C SER A 334 -51.81 -34.83 -15.92
N GLU A 335 -51.41 -35.00 -14.66
CA GLU A 335 -51.05 -36.27 -13.97
C GLU A 335 -49.88 -37.19 -14.45
N PRO A 336 -49.36 -38.09 -13.57
CA PRO A 336 -47.94 -38.45 -13.55
C PRO A 336 -47.63 -39.94 -13.77
N THR A 337 -46.37 -40.35 -13.55
CA THR A 337 -46.03 -41.74 -13.22
C THR A 337 -44.90 -41.81 -12.20
N GLU A 338 -45.10 -42.58 -11.13
CA GLU A 338 -44.12 -42.82 -10.07
C GLU A 338 -43.00 -43.77 -10.52
N ARG A 339 -41.83 -43.70 -9.87
CA ARG A 339 -41.32 -44.91 -9.19
C ARG A 339 -40.39 -44.61 -8.00
N SER A 340 -40.73 -45.24 -6.88
CA SER A 340 -40.00 -45.34 -5.61
C SER A 340 -38.62 -45.99 -5.69
N GLY A 341 -37.74 -45.68 -4.73
CA GLY A 341 -36.48 -46.41 -4.54
C GLY A 341 -35.61 -45.99 -3.34
N GLU A 342 -36.13 -45.97 -2.12
CA GLU A 342 -35.26 -46.06 -0.93
C GLU A 342 -34.61 -47.45 -0.85
N THR A 343 -33.38 -47.53 -0.35
CA THR A 343 -32.97 -48.53 0.67
C THR A 343 -31.65 -48.13 1.30
N THR A 344 -31.66 -47.90 2.61
CA THR A 344 -30.50 -47.75 3.47
C THR A 344 -29.98 -49.13 3.89
N PHE A 345 -28.66 -49.38 3.86
CA PHE A 345 -28.03 -50.41 4.69
C PHE A 345 -26.63 -49.99 5.13
N ALA A 346 -26.27 -50.34 6.37
CA ALA A 346 -24.99 -50.05 7.01
C ALA A 346 -24.36 -51.35 7.56
N THR A 347 -23.08 -51.24 7.96
CA THR A 347 -22.29 -52.24 8.73
C THR A 347 -21.84 -53.45 7.87
N VAL A 348 -20.55 -53.87 7.83
CA VAL A 348 -19.70 -54.40 8.92
C VAL A 348 -18.20 -54.31 8.55
N ILE A 349 -17.35 -54.27 9.59
CA ILE A 349 -15.88 -54.22 9.60
C ILE A 349 -15.20 -55.50 9.08
N SER A 350 -14.04 -55.39 8.42
CA SER A 350 -12.99 -56.41 8.53
C SER A 350 -11.58 -55.84 8.36
N THR A 351 -10.66 -56.29 9.21
CA THR A 351 -9.26 -55.84 9.34
C THR A 351 -8.26 -56.89 8.83
N GLN A 352 -7.23 -56.48 8.09
CA GLN A 352 -5.89 -57.10 8.08
C GLN A 352 -4.89 -55.94 7.89
N SER A 353 -4.10 -55.52 8.87
CA SER A 353 -2.94 -56.19 9.49
C SER A 353 -1.82 -56.51 8.47
N SER A 354 -0.70 -55.80 8.61
CA SER A 354 0.60 -56.14 8.02
C SER A 354 1.65 -55.60 8.96
N GLY A 355 2.33 -56.50 9.67
CA GLY A 355 3.30 -56.14 10.70
C GLY A 355 4.66 -55.81 10.12
N VAL A 356 5.33 -54.80 10.67
CA VAL A 356 6.75 -54.54 10.44
C VAL A 356 7.50 -54.84 11.73
N ARG A 357 8.49 -55.73 11.64
CA ARG A 357 9.33 -56.19 12.76
C ARG A 357 10.76 -55.73 12.49
N LEU A 358 11.37 -55.03 13.44
CA LEU A 358 12.80 -54.70 13.37
C LEU A 358 13.65 -55.97 13.42
N PRO A 359 14.82 -55.94 12.77
CA PRO A 359 16.02 -56.53 13.35
C PRO A 359 17.15 -55.50 13.52
N THR A 360 18.12 -55.86 14.35
CA THR A 360 19.23 -55.05 14.85
C THR A 360 20.58 -55.41 14.21
N ASN A 361 21.52 -54.46 14.35
CA ASN A 361 22.98 -54.61 14.41
C ASN A 361 23.84 -54.85 13.14
N SER A 362 24.85 -53.98 13.06
CA SER A 362 26.27 -54.23 12.73
C SER A 362 26.68 -54.73 11.35
N ASP A 363 27.44 -53.92 10.62
CA ASP A 363 28.90 -54.15 10.52
C ASP A 363 29.69 -52.91 10.02
N VAL A 364 31.00 -52.92 10.26
CA VAL A 364 31.95 -51.80 10.03
C VAL A 364 33.07 -52.25 9.09
N PRO A 365 33.59 -51.36 8.23
CA PRO A 365 35.04 -51.22 8.14
C PRO A 365 35.51 -49.77 8.30
N SER A 366 36.73 -49.59 8.80
CA SER A 366 37.34 -48.29 9.11
C SER A 366 38.61 -48.01 8.28
N SER A 367 38.76 -46.76 7.83
CA SER A 367 40.03 -46.07 7.52
C SER A 367 39.69 -44.66 6.98
N GLY A 368 40.36 -43.56 7.33
CA GLY A 368 41.36 -43.36 8.38
C GLY A 368 41.74 -41.86 8.49
N SER A 369 41.64 -41.31 9.70
CA SER A 369 42.36 -40.13 10.22
C SER A 369 42.53 -38.85 9.37
N SER A 370 41.90 -37.77 9.83
CA SER A 370 42.65 -36.59 10.32
C SER A 370 41.87 -35.81 11.38
N ILE A 371 42.58 -35.29 12.38
CA ILE A 371 42.04 -34.75 13.64
C ILE A 371 42.35 -33.25 13.73
N ARG A 372 41.38 -32.42 14.18
CA ARG A 372 41.59 -31.37 15.22
C ARG A 372 40.30 -30.64 15.67
N THR A 373 39.92 -30.93 16.93
CA THR A 373 39.47 -30.01 17.99
C THR A 373 38.23 -29.09 17.81
N ALA A 374 37.09 -29.58 18.32
CA ALA A 374 36.21 -28.98 19.36
C ALA A 374 35.88 -27.46 19.37
N SER A 375 34.61 -27.14 19.07
CA SER A 375 33.54 -26.62 19.96
C SER A 375 33.92 -25.86 21.26
N PRO A 376 33.18 -24.78 21.66
CA PRO A 376 31.73 -24.91 21.87
C PRO A 376 30.79 -23.76 21.44
N LEU A 377 29.59 -24.20 21.04
CA LEU A 377 28.25 -23.68 21.37
C LEU A 377 28.20 -22.42 22.27
N VAL A 378 27.69 -21.31 21.73
CA VAL A 378 27.24 -20.15 22.50
C VAL A 378 25.71 -20.19 22.62
N ILE A 379 25.22 -20.31 23.85
CA ILE A 379 23.81 -20.15 24.20
C ILE A 379 23.55 -18.66 24.40
N ALA A 380 22.72 -18.05 23.53
CA ALA A 380 22.25 -16.69 23.74
C ALA A 380 21.12 -16.66 24.78
N ILE A 381 21.43 -16.19 25.98
CA ILE A 381 20.44 -15.96 27.04
C ILE A 381 19.72 -14.63 26.75
N VAL A 382 18.39 -14.69 26.60
CA VAL A 382 17.54 -13.49 26.57
C VAL A 382 17.44 -12.91 27.98
N ALA A 383 18.10 -11.79 28.23
CA ALA A 383 17.98 -11.04 29.48
C ALA A 383 16.86 -10.00 29.38
N LEU A 384 15.69 -10.34 29.93
CA LEU A 384 14.57 -9.43 30.12
C LEU A 384 14.89 -8.48 31.29
N PHE A 385 14.94 -7.17 31.06
CA PHE A 385 14.94 -6.17 32.14
C PHE A 385 13.80 -5.16 31.97
N VAL A 386 12.72 -5.42 32.71
CA VAL A 386 11.67 -4.45 33.03
C VAL A 386 12.12 -3.68 34.28
N LEU A 387 12.07 -2.36 34.26
CA LEU A 387 12.14 -1.52 35.46
C LEU A 387 11.12 -0.39 35.38
N PHE A 388 9.98 -0.66 36.03
CA PHE A 388 8.90 0.23 36.50
C PHE A 388 8.12 1.05 35.47
#